data_AF-A0AAV8EKL1-F1
#
_entry.id   AF-A0AAV8EKL1-F1
#
_cell.length_a   1.000
_cell.length_b   1.000
_cell.length_c   1.000
_cell.angle_alpha   90.00
_cell.angle_beta   90.00
_cell.angle_gamma   90.00
#
_symmetry.space_group_name_H-M   'P 1'
#
loop_
_entity.id
_entity.type
_entity.pdbx_description
1 polymer ?
#
loop_
_entity_poly.entity_id
_entity_poly.type
_entity_poly.pdbx_seq_one_letter_code
_entity_poly.pdbx_strand_id
1 'polypeptide(L)'
;MYRVVGALRRSSARHAISRGDNLASFWSLTERIKLGAGYYSNYAASNIVQSKLPTHSSLDKDVGHKQHEFRNKDLKRYDGTNNQEQRTSSELLTKPVGRNISVVEKRKFLINALFDLNDSKESVYGTLDAWVASEPTFPLASLRKALLVLEKHEQWHRIVQVIKWILSKGQGNTMGTYELLIKALEKDNRAEEAHKIWESKISHNLCSVSWPFCDLMLSIYYRNNMLDRLVKLFRCLESYGRKPPRKSIIRKVADAYEMLGLSEEKDKLLTDYSYLFDNSNENRRKYNKSKEAKKGGN
;
A
#
# COMPACT_ATOMS: atom_id res chain seq x y z
N MET A 1 75.21 38.65 -16.05
CA MET A 1 75.87 37.55 -16.76
C MET A 1 74.84 36.46 -17.04
N TYR A 2 74.62 36.18 -18.33
CA TYR A 2 74.10 34.96 -19.02
C TYR A 2 72.94 34.15 -18.37
N ARG A 3 71.70 34.18 -18.92
CA ARG A 3 71.11 33.37 -20.05
C ARG A 3 71.10 31.85 -19.74
N VAL A 4 70.01 31.08 -19.85
CA VAL A 4 69.22 30.71 -21.06
C VAL A 4 67.89 30.02 -20.60
N VAL A 5 66.70 30.52 -20.98
CA VAL A 5 65.73 30.04 -22.03
C VAL A 5 65.10 28.66 -21.82
N GLY A 6 63.76 28.64 -21.84
CA GLY A 6 62.94 27.43 -22.05
C GLY A 6 61.44 27.74 -22.11
N ALA A 7 60.99 28.47 -23.13
CA ALA A 7 59.59 28.69 -23.45
C ALA A 7 59.20 27.88 -24.69
N LEU A 8 58.10 27.11 -24.64
CA LEU A 8 57.27 26.70 -25.79
C LEU A 8 55.94 26.12 -25.25
N ARG A 9 54.83 26.87 -25.23
CA ARG A 9 53.87 27.19 -26.31
C ARG A 9 52.88 26.04 -26.63
N ARG A 10 51.66 26.22 -26.11
CA ARG A 10 50.32 25.91 -26.63
C ARG A 10 50.08 24.55 -27.31
N SER A 11 49.10 23.80 -26.78
CA SER A 11 48.05 23.24 -27.64
C SER A 11 46.71 23.19 -26.93
N SER A 12 45.70 23.68 -27.66
CA SER A 12 44.28 23.67 -27.36
C SER A 12 43.70 22.32 -27.76
N ALA A 13 43.07 21.60 -26.84
CA ALA A 13 42.14 20.54 -27.17
C ALA A 13 40.86 20.72 -26.35
N ARG A 14 39.89 21.40 -26.96
CA ARG A 14 38.47 21.21 -26.67
C ARG A 14 38.15 19.79 -27.09
N HIS A 15 37.59 18.97 -26.21
CA HIS A 15 36.76 17.83 -26.61
C HIS A 15 35.42 17.99 -25.90
N ALA A 16 34.40 18.23 -26.72
CA ALA A 16 33.01 18.13 -26.36
C ALA A 16 32.54 16.69 -26.67
N ILE A 17 31.43 16.31 -26.00
CA ILE A 17 30.55 15.13 -26.27
C ILE A 17 31.11 13.83 -25.66
N SER A 18 30.42 13.18 -24.70
CA SER A 18 29.12 12.51 -24.86
C SER A 18 28.33 12.47 -23.53
N ARG A 19 27.17 13.12 -23.42
CA ARG A 19 25.83 12.49 -23.39
C ARG A 19 25.81 10.95 -23.35
N GLY A 20 25.16 10.40 -22.33
CA GLY A 20 24.47 9.12 -22.41
C GLY A 20 25.14 7.94 -21.70
N ASP A 21 25.42 8.07 -20.40
CA ASP A 21 25.66 6.87 -19.59
C ASP A 21 24.32 6.25 -19.15
N ASN A 22 23.98 5.21 -19.90
CA ASN A 22 22.97 4.20 -19.63
C ASN A 22 22.99 3.77 -18.14
N LEU A 23 21.99 4.19 -17.36
CA LEU A 23 21.66 3.57 -16.06
C LEU A 23 20.90 2.23 -16.20
N ALA A 24 20.89 1.65 -17.40
CA ALA A 24 20.20 0.41 -17.73
C ALA A 24 21.08 -0.86 -17.63
N SER A 25 22.36 -0.77 -17.25
CA SER A 25 23.30 -1.90 -17.26
C SER A 25 23.74 -2.42 -15.89
N PHE A 26 23.14 -2.01 -14.77
CA PHE A 26 23.60 -2.43 -13.43
C PHE A 26 22.70 -3.39 -12.66
N TRP A 27 21.81 -4.14 -13.31
CA TRP A 27 21.04 -5.19 -12.62
C TRP A 27 20.95 -6.47 -13.45
N SER A 28 22.06 -7.23 -13.44
CA SER A 28 22.08 -8.65 -13.76
C SER A 28 22.75 -9.40 -12.61
N LEU A 29 21.98 -10.31 -12.02
CA LEU A 29 22.37 -11.44 -11.18
C LEU A 29 22.62 -11.16 -9.69
N THR A 30 21.91 -11.98 -8.87
CA THR A 30 21.93 -12.13 -7.39
C THR A 30 21.05 -11.11 -6.65
N GLU A 31 19.99 -11.45 -5.91
CA GLU A 31 19.70 -12.63 -5.08
C GLU A 31 18.30 -13.22 -5.31
N ARG A 32 18.29 -14.54 -5.50
CA ARG A 32 17.11 -15.40 -5.43
C ARG A 32 17.22 -16.15 -4.11
N ILE A 33 16.59 -15.66 -3.03
CA ILE A 33 16.47 -16.41 -1.77
C ILE A 33 15.00 -16.51 -1.34
N LYS A 34 14.46 -17.70 -1.62
CA LYS A 34 13.51 -18.53 -0.86
C LYS A 34 12.24 -17.87 -0.31
N LEU A 35 11.17 -17.93 -1.11
CA LEU A 35 9.87 -18.39 -0.62
C LEU A 35 9.51 -19.67 -1.38
N GLY A 36 9.24 -20.73 -0.62
CA GLY A 36 9.21 -22.11 -1.09
C GLY A 36 8.21 -22.36 -2.21
N ALA A 37 8.73 -22.86 -3.33
CA ALA A 37 7.98 -23.69 -4.24
C ALA A 37 7.91 -25.10 -3.64
N GLY A 38 6.73 -25.47 -3.15
CA GLY A 38 6.38 -26.83 -2.71
C GLY A 38 5.00 -27.16 -3.27
N TYR A 39 5.01 -27.94 -4.35
CA TYR A 39 3.98 -28.81 -4.93
C TYR A 39 2.48 -28.65 -4.59
N TYR A 40 1.71 -28.39 -5.67
CA TYR A 40 0.29 -28.63 -6.02
C TYR A 40 -0.75 -29.11 -4.98
N SER A 41 -2.00 -28.63 -5.14
CA SER A 41 -3.12 -29.54 -5.46
C SER A 41 -4.34 -28.85 -6.08
N ASN A 42 -4.98 -29.59 -6.98
CA ASN A 42 -6.13 -29.28 -7.82
C ASN A 42 -7.45 -29.46 -7.06
N TYR A 43 -8.47 -28.67 -7.40
CA TYR A 43 -9.86 -29.00 -7.04
C TYR A 43 -10.34 -30.16 -7.93
N ALA A 44 -10.17 -31.39 -7.44
CA ALA A 44 -10.79 -32.59 -8.00
C ALA A 44 -11.19 -33.54 -6.85
N ALA A 45 -12.35 -34.17 -7.01
CA ALA A 45 -13.13 -34.84 -5.97
C ALA A 45 -12.57 -36.19 -5.48
N SER A 46 -13.01 -36.55 -4.27
CA SER A 46 -13.39 -37.89 -3.76
C SER A 46 -12.51 -38.52 -2.65
N ASN A 47 -13.15 -38.66 -1.48
CA ASN A 47 -13.25 -39.83 -0.59
C ASN A 47 -12.06 -40.37 0.27
N ILE A 48 -12.43 -40.62 1.54
CA ILE A 48 -12.07 -41.73 2.47
C ILE A 48 -11.15 -41.46 3.70
N VAL A 49 -11.81 -41.61 4.87
CA VAL A 49 -11.41 -42.28 6.14
C VAL A 49 -10.60 -41.57 7.25
N GLN A 50 -11.13 -41.78 8.46
CA GLN A 50 -10.69 -41.38 9.81
C GLN A 50 -9.29 -41.85 10.22
N SER A 51 -8.57 -41.00 10.96
CA SER A 51 -7.79 -41.37 12.16
C SER A 51 -7.47 -40.11 12.99
N LYS A 52 -8.07 -39.99 14.18
CA LYS A 52 -7.46 -40.11 15.53
C LYS A 52 -6.40 -39.05 15.92
N LEU A 53 -6.82 -38.20 16.87
CA LEU A 53 -6.05 -37.28 17.72
C LEU A 53 -4.96 -38.00 18.54
N PRO A 54 -3.99 -37.23 19.06
CA PRO A 54 -3.83 -37.18 20.51
C PRO A 54 -3.74 -35.77 21.12
N THR A 55 -4.28 -35.68 22.32
CA THR A 55 -4.21 -34.61 23.34
C THR A 55 -2.85 -34.60 24.06
N HIS A 56 -2.34 -33.43 24.48
CA HIS A 56 -2.30 -32.96 25.89
C HIS A 56 -1.33 -31.77 26.14
N SER A 57 -1.79 -30.85 27.02
CA SER A 57 -1.09 -29.92 27.95
C SER A 57 -0.03 -28.91 27.43
N SER A 58 -0.17 -27.58 27.58
CA SER A 58 -0.37 -26.69 28.76
C SER A 58 0.98 -26.15 29.30
N LEU A 59 1.18 -24.81 29.22
CA LEU A 59 1.58 -23.90 30.32
C LEU A 59 2.03 -22.50 29.80
N ASP A 60 1.29 -21.49 30.28
CA ASP A 60 1.58 -20.09 30.67
C ASP A 60 2.81 -19.30 30.13
N LYS A 61 2.58 -18.06 29.68
CA LYS A 61 2.65 -16.82 30.51
C LYS A 61 2.45 -15.53 29.69
N ASP A 62 1.37 -14.83 30.02
CA ASP A 62 1.22 -13.41 30.36
C ASP A 62 2.20 -12.35 29.80
N VAL A 63 1.68 -11.42 28.96
CA VAL A 63 2.05 -9.99 28.93
C VAL A 63 0.83 -9.17 28.47
N GLY A 64 0.32 -8.33 29.37
CA GLY A 64 -0.87 -7.51 29.16
C GLY A 64 -0.71 -6.37 28.16
N HIS A 65 -1.72 -6.21 27.30
CA HIS A 65 -1.96 -4.98 26.54
C HIS A 65 -3.32 -4.39 26.91
N LYS A 66 -3.29 -3.14 27.38
CA LYS A 66 -4.44 -2.34 27.78
C LYS A 66 -5.38 -2.15 26.57
N GLN A 67 -6.56 -2.76 26.65
CA GLN A 67 -7.68 -2.46 25.75
C GLN A 67 -8.27 -1.11 26.13
N HIS A 68 -8.32 -0.20 25.15
CA HIS A 68 -9.05 1.05 25.26
C HIS A 68 -10.53 0.74 24.98
N GLU A 69 -11.37 0.72 26.02
CA GLU A 69 -12.82 0.66 25.89
C GLU A 69 -13.31 1.85 25.05
N PHE A 70 -13.88 1.58 23.87
CA PHE A 70 -14.64 2.55 23.12
C PHE A 70 -16.14 2.23 23.15
N ARG A 71 -16.84 3.15 23.78
CA ARG A 71 -18.27 3.22 24.05
C ARG A 71 -19.07 3.28 22.74
N ASN A 72 -19.81 2.20 22.48
CA ASN A 72 -20.80 2.09 21.41
C ASN A 72 -21.87 3.20 21.50
N LYS A 73 -21.88 4.15 20.56
CA LYS A 73 -23.01 5.08 20.40
C LYS A 73 -23.54 5.25 18.97
N ASP A 74 -22.87 4.76 17.93
CA ASP A 74 -23.32 5.02 16.54
C ASP A 74 -23.79 3.80 15.74
N LEU A 75 -24.12 2.68 16.42
CA LEU A 75 -24.76 1.52 15.77
C LEU A 75 -26.26 1.70 15.43
N LYS A 76 -26.84 2.89 15.62
CA LYS A 76 -28.28 3.12 15.36
C LYS A 76 -28.55 3.56 13.92
N ARG A 77 -28.37 2.66 12.94
CA ARG A 77 -29.13 2.71 11.68
C ARG A 77 -29.03 1.46 10.81
N TYR A 78 -29.20 0.27 11.38
CA TYR A 78 -29.70 -0.90 10.65
C TYR A 78 -30.51 -1.74 11.64
N ASP A 79 -31.83 -1.61 11.57
CA ASP A 79 -32.79 -2.34 12.39
C ASP A 79 -32.90 -3.81 11.96
N GLY A 80 -33.17 -4.69 12.93
CA GLY A 80 -33.38 -6.12 12.73
C GLY A 80 -33.00 -7.04 13.89
N THR A 81 -33.39 -6.70 15.13
CA THR A 81 -33.61 -7.57 16.32
C THR A 81 -32.49 -8.48 16.87
N ASN A 82 -32.12 -8.16 18.13
CA ASN A 82 -31.32 -8.95 19.06
C ASN A 82 -31.98 -10.27 19.47
N ASN A 83 -31.16 -11.31 19.66
CA ASN A 83 -31.17 -12.13 20.89
C ASN A 83 -29.75 -12.65 21.14
N GLN A 84 -29.28 -12.43 22.36
CA GLN A 84 -27.99 -12.90 22.85
C GLN A 84 -28.04 -14.42 23.03
N GLU A 85 -27.11 -15.12 22.39
CA GLU A 85 -26.60 -16.40 22.85
C GLU A 85 -25.12 -16.45 22.45
N GLN A 86 -24.24 -16.55 23.45
CA GLN A 86 -22.83 -16.84 23.24
C GLN A 86 -22.73 -18.21 22.56
N ARG A 87 -22.51 -18.23 21.24
CA ARG A 87 -22.14 -19.44 20.52
C ARG A 87 -20.82 -19.22 19.82
N THR A 88 -19.84 -20.01 20.21
CA THR A 88 -18.54 -20.12 19.59
C THR A 88 -18.69 -20.42 18.09
N SER A 89 -17.93 -19.70 17.25
CA SER A 89 -17.98 -19.74 15.78
C SER A 89 -17.81 -21.13 15.16
N SER A 90 -17.37 -22.12 15.93
CA SER A 90 -17.25 -23.52 15.52
C SER A 90 -18.58 -24.29 15.47
N GLU A 91 -19.61 -23.90 16.23
CA GLU A 91 -20.88 -24.66 16.33
C GLU A 91 -21.95 -24.28 15.30
N LEU A 92 -21.83 -23.13 14.63
CA LEU A 92 -22.82 -22.68 13.64
C LEU A 92 -22.59 -23.22 12.23
N LEU A 93 -21.44 -23.86 11.96
CA LEU A 93 -21.17 -24.51 10.68
C LEU A 93 -21.77 -25.92 10.59
N THR A 94 -22.37 -26.44 11.67
CA THR A 94 -22.98 -27.78 11.73
C THR A 94 -24.40 -27.74 12.30
N LYS A 95 -25.35 -27.14 11.57
CA LYS A 95 -26.78 -27.50 11.71
C LYS A 95 -27.39 -27.70 10.31
N PRO A 96 -28.04 -28.84 10.03
CA PRO A 96 -28.65 -29.09 8.73
C PRO A 96 -30.14 -28.73 8.77
N VAL A 97 -30.55 -27.51 8.39
CA VAL A 97 -31.96 -27.21 8.03
C VAL A 97 -32.05 -26.02 7.05
N GLY A 98 -32.24 -26.32 5.76
CA GLY A 98 -33.33 -25.80 4.94
C GLY A 98 -33.52 -24.29 4.69
N ARG A 99 -32.57 -23.39 5.00
CA ARG A 99 -32.62 -22.00 4.50
C ARG A 99 -31.45 -21.72 3.58
N ASN A 100 -31.74 -21.38 2.33
CA ASN A 100 -30.78 -20.77 1.44
C ASN A 100 -30.44 -19.37 1.99
N ILE A 101 -29.35 -19.28 2.77
CA ILE A 101 -28.84 -18.00 3.27
C ILE A 101 -28.52 -17.12 2.05
N SER A 102 -29.06 -15.91 2.03
CA SER A 102 -28.85 -15.00 0.91
C SER A 102 -27.39 -14.57 0.81
N VAL A 103 -26.92 -14.22 -0.40
CA VAL A 103 -25.55 -13.70 -0.64
C VAL A 103 -25.28 -12.44 0.20
N VAL A 104 -26.32 -11.67 0.54
CA VAL A 104 -26.20 -10.47 1.38
C VAL A 104 -25.96 -10.85 2.84
N GLU A 105 -26.72 -11.81 3.38
CA GLU A 105 -26.54 -12.28 4.76
C GLU A 105 -25.20 -12.96 4.96
N LYS A 106 -24.77 -13.81 4.02
CA LYS A 106 -23.43 -14.43 4.06
C LYS A 106 -22.31 -13.40 4.11
N ARG A 107 -22.45 -12.30 3.36
CA ARG A 107 -21.49 -11.20 3.39
C ARG A 107 -21.51 -10.45 4.72
N LYS A 108 -22.69 -10.18 5.28
CA LYS A 108 -22.82 -9.55 6.61
C LYS A 108 -22.14 -10.42 7.67
N PHE A 109 -22.37 -11.73 7.61
CA PHE A 109 -21.71 -12.69 8.49
C PHE A 109 -20.18 -12.64 8.35
N LEU A 110 -19.65 -12.66 7.12
CA LEU A 110 -18.21 -12.51 6.88
C LEU A 110 -17.65 -11.22 7.48
N ILE A 111 -18.34 -10.09 7.28
CA ILE A 111 -17.91 -8.80 7.79
C ILE A 111 -17.88 -8.82 9.32
N ASN A 112 -18.96 -9.25 9.97
CA ASN A 112 -19.04 -9.32 11.43
C ASN A 112 -17.98 -10.28 12.00
N ALA A 113 -17.81 -11.46 11.40
CA ALA A 113 -16.76 -12.39 11.78
C ALA A 113 -15.38 -11.73 11.69
N LEU A 114 -15.07 -11.01 10.60
CA LEU A 114 -13.79 -10.32 10.46
C LEU A 114 -13.56 -9.22 11.50
N PHE A 115 -14.61 -8.60 12.05
CA PHE A 115 -14.51 -7.63 13.15
C PHE A 115 -14.32 -8.29 14.52
N ASP A 116 -14.97 -9.42 14.76
CA ASP A 116 -15.01 -10.06 16.10
C ASP A 116 -13.80 -10.97 16.38
N LEU A 117 -13.03 -11.32 15.35
CA LEU A 117 -11.86 -12.17 15.46
C LEU A 117 -10.66 -11.44 16.08
N ASN A 118 -9.86 -12.16 16.87
CA ASN A 118 -8.56 -11.67 17.30
C ASN A 118 -7.62 -11.46 16.10
N ASP A 119 -6.65 -10.55 16.21
CA ASP A 119 -5.67 -10.22 15.17
C ASP A 119 -4.59 -11.30 14.96
N SER A 120 -4.86 -12.55 15.33
CA SER A 120 -4.01 -13.69 14.97
C SER A 120 -4.20 -14.06 13.51
N LYS A 121 -3.08 -14.20 12.79
CA LYS A 121 -3.05 -14.65 11.39
C LYS A 121 -3.83 -15.96 11.21
N GLU A 122 -3.64 -16.91 12.11
CA GLU A 122 -4.25 -18.25 12.08
C GLU A 122 -5.78 -18.14 12.18
N SER A 123 -6.26 -17.28 13.08
CA SER A 123 -7.69 -17.02 13.28
C SER A 123 -8.35 -16.42 12.04
N VAL A 124 -7.71 -15.40 11.46
CA VAL A 124 -8.20 -14.73 10.23
C VAL A 124 -8.16 -15.68 9.04
N TYR A 125 -7.02 -16.33 8.81
CA TYR A 125 -6.82 -17.19 7.64
C TYR A 125 -7.71 -18.42 7.72
N GLY A 126 -7.82 -19.05 8.89
CA GLY A 126 -8.70 -20.19 9.13
C GLY A 126 -10.18 -19.84 8.89
N THR A 127 -10.63 -18.68 9.37
CA THR A 127 -12.00 -18.22 9.12
C THR A 127 -12.28 -17.96 7.64
N LEU A 128 -11.33 -17.32 6.94
CA LEU A 128 -11.46 -17.07 5.50
C LEU A 128 -11.42 -18.35 4.67
N ASP A 129 -10.56 -19.31 5.04
CA ASP A 129 -10.47 -20.62 4.39
C ASP A 129 -11.75 -21.43 4.59
N ALA A 130 -12.28 -21.48 5.81
CA ALA A 130 -13.56 -22.13 6.11
C ALA A 130 -14.72 -21.49 5.33
N TRP A 131 -14.72 -20.15 5.23
CA TRP A 131 -15.76 -19.44 4.51
C TRP A 131 -15.69 -19.72 3.00
N VAL A 132 -14.52 -19.66 2.38
CA VAL A 132 -14.36 -19.96 0.96
C VAL A 132 -14.65 -21.41 0.61
N ALA A 133 -14.35 -22.36 1.51
CA ALA A 133 -14.72 -23.76 1.32
C ALA A 133 -16.23 -23.98 1.20
N SER A 134 -17.05 -23.09 1.76
CA SER A 134 -18.51 -23.12 1.67
C SER A 134 -19.09 -22.44 0.42
N GLU A 135 -18.25 -21.80 -0.41
CA GLU A 135 -18.67 -21.06 -1.59
C GLU A 135 -18.36 -21.82 -2.89
N PRO A 136 -19.28 -21.87 -3.86
CA PRO A 136 -19.08 -22.61 -5.11
C PRO A 136 -18.06 -21.96 -6.04
N THR A 137 -17.80 -20.65 -5.87
CA THR A 137 -16.83 -19.88 -6.66
C THR A 137 -16.05 -18.96 -5.74
N PHE A 138 -14.81 -18.64 -6.09
CA PHE A 138 -13.98 -17.80 -5.24
C PHE A 138 -14.63 -16.42 -5.03
N PRO A 139 -14.98 -16.04 -3.78
CA PRO A 139 -15.90 -14.95 -3.50
C PRO A 139 -15.23 -13.56 -3.47
N LEU A 140 -14.48 -13.22 -4.53
CA LEU A 140 -13.66 -12.00 -4.60
C LEU A 140 -14.50 -10.71 -4.48
N ALA A 141 -15.69 -10.68 -5.05
CA ALA A 141 -16.58 -9.52 -4.95
C ALA A 141 -17.07 -9.29 -3.51
N SER A 142 -17.25 -10.35 -2.73
CA SER A 142 -17.62 -10.26 -1.32
C SER A 142 -16.48 -9.79 -0.44
N LEU A 143 -15.28 -10.32 -0.69
CA LEU A 143 -14.05 -9.87 -0.03
C LEU A 143 -13.76 -8.39 -0.30
N ARG A 144 -13.93 -7.92 -1.54
CA ARG A 144 -13.78 -6.49 -1.88
C ARG A 144 -14.74 -5.60 -1.10
N LYS A 145 -16.02 -5.99 -0.96
CA LYS A 145 -16.96 -5.20 -0.15
C LYS A 145 -16.63 -5.25 1.34
N ALA A 146 -16.13 -6.38 1.85
CA ALA A 146 -15.67 -6.46 3.23
C ALA A 146 -14.47 -5.54 3.49
N LEU A 147 -13.49 -5.50 2.58
CA LEU A 147 -12.35 -4.59 2.65
C LEU A 147 -12.77 -3.10 2.67
N LEU A 148 -13.78 -2.71 1.89
CA LEU A 148 -14.31 -1.34 1.93
C LEU A 148 -14.94 -0.98 3.29
N VAL A 149 -15.62 -1.94 3.92
CA VAL A 149 -16.17 -1.72 5.27
C VAL A 149 -15.06 -1.65 6.30
N LEU A 150 -14.07 -2.55 6.25
CA LEU A 150 -12.90 -2.51 7.12
C LEU A 150 -12.12 -1.19 6.97
N GLU A 151 -11.98 -0.68 5.74
CA GLU A 151 -11.33 0.60 5.46
C GLU A 151 -12.11 1.77 6.08
N LYS A 152 -13.44 1.77 5.97
CA LYS A 152 -14.31 2.77 6.60
C LYS A 152 -14.17 2.79 8.12
N HIS A 153 -13.94 1.63 8.73
CA HIS A 153 -13.74 1.47 10.18
C HIS A 153 -12.26 1.48 10.59
N GLU A 154 -11.37 1.88 9.67
CA GLU A 154 -9.93 2.02 9.92
C GLU A 154 -9.26 0.76 10.51
N GLN A 155 -9.77 -0.43 10.16
CA GLN A 155 -9.22 -1.71 10.60
C GLN A 155 -7.99 -2.10 9.75
N TRP A 156 -6.96 -1.25 9.75
CA TRP A 156 -5.81 -1.35 8.86
C TRP A 156 -5.05 -2.66 9.01
N HIS A 157 -4.83 -3.11 10.24
CA HIS A 157 -4.19 -4.39 10.51
C HIS A 157 -4.94 -5.56 9.86
N ARG A 158 -6.27 -5.58 10.04
CA ARG A 158 -7.16 -6.59 9.44
C ARG A 158 -7.14 -6.53 7.92
N ILE A 159 -7.14 -5.33 7.33
CA ILE A 159 -7.03 -5.15 5.88
C ILE A 159 -5.75 -5.78 5.35
N VAL A 160 -4.61 -5.57 6.02
CA VAL A 160 -3.33 -6.19 5.65
C VAL A 160 -3.45 -7.71 5.66
N GLN A 161 -4.03 -8.29 6.71
CA GLN A 161 -4.19 -9.75 6.84
C GLN A 161 -5.09 -10.32 5.73
N VAL A 162 -6.26 -9.71 5.51
CA VAL A 162 -7.22 -10.16 4.48
C VAL A 162 -6.59 -10.05 3.08
N ILE A 163 -5.93 -8.94 2.74
CA ILE A 163 -5.31 -8.79 1.41
C ILE A 163 -4.17 -9.79 1.21
N LYS A 164 -3.30 -9.98 2.20
CA LYS A 164 -2.24 -10.99 2.12
C LYS A 164 -2.81 -12.40 1.94
N TRP A 165 -3.90 -12.72 2.63
CA TRP A 165 -4.58 -13.99 2.44
C TRP A 165 -5.12 -14.12 1.01
N ILE A 166 -5.80 -13.10 0.47
CA ILE A 166 -6.30 -13.09 -0.92
C ILE A 166 -5.16 -13.34 -1.91
N LEU A 167 -4.03 -12.64 -1.76
CA LEU A 167 -2.85 -12.79 -2.61
C LEU A 167 -2.21 -14.18 -2.47
N SER A 168 -2.22 -14.77 -1.26
CA SER A 168 -1.70 -16.13 -1.03
C SER A 168 -2.51 -17.22 -1.75
N LYS A 169 -3.78 -16.94 -2.07
CA LYS A 169 -4.63 -17.82 -2.90
C LYS A 169 -4.44 -17.57 -4.41
N GLY A 170 -3.50 -16.71 -4.79
CA GLY A 170 -3.28 -16.31 -6.18
C GLY A 170 -4.38 -15.39 -6.74
N GLN A 171 -5.23 -14.84 -5.87
CA GLN A 171 -6.38 -14.02 -6.26
C GLN A 171 -6.08 -12.53 -6.07
N GLY A 172 -6.82 -11.67 -6.77
CA GLY A 172 -6.74 -10.23 -6.55
C GLY A 172 -5.39 -9.58 -6.91
N ASN A 173 -4.63 -10.16 -7.84
CA ASN A 173 -3.36 -9.60 -8.31
C ASN A 173 -3.61 -8.40 -9.25
N THR A 174 -4.06 -7.27 -8.69
CA THR A 174 -4.33 -6.02 -9.42
C THR A 174 -3.63 -4.85 -8.75
N MET A 175 -3.36 -3.77 -9.51
CA MET A 175 -2.72 -2.57 -8.97
C MET A 175 -3.51 -1.95 -7.81
N GLY A 176 -4.84 -1.92 -7.89
CA GLY A 176 -5.68 -1.40 -6.81
C GLY A 176 -5.58 -2.22 -5.51
N THR A 177 -5.38 -3.54 -5.61
CA THR A 177 -5.15 -4.38 -4.43
C THR A 177 -3.80 -4.06 -3.78
N TYR A 178 -2.74 -3.87 -4.56
CA TYR A 178 -1.44 -3.45 -4.01
C TYR A 178 -1.46 -2.02 -3.47
N GLU A 179 -2.20 -1.11 -4.09
CA GLU A 179 -2.39 0.26 -3.60
C GLU A 179 -3.04 0.28 -2.23
N LEU A 180 -4.14 -0.47 -2.06
CA LEU A 180 -4.80 -0.60 -0.76
C LEU A 180 -3.90 -1.30 0.27
N LEU A 181 -3.14 -2.32 -0.13
CA LEU A 181 -2.20 -3.00 0.77
C LEU A 181 -1.09 -2.07 1.27
N ILE A 182 -0.48 -1.31 0.37
CA ILE A 182 0.57 -0.34 0.72
C ILE A 182 0.00 0.77 1.63
N LYS A 183 -1.20 1.28 1.33
CA LYS A 183 -1.89 2.24 2.19
C LYS A 183 -2.17 1.67 3.58
N ALA A 184 -2.65 0.43 3.66
CA ALA A 184 -2.94 -0.22 4.92
C ALA A 184 -1.65 -0.49 5.73
N LEU A 185 -0.57 -0.92 5.09
CA LEU A 185 0.74 -1.10 5.73
C LEU A 185 1.31 0.21 6.26
N GLU A 186 1.16 1.32 5.54
CA GLU A 186 1.54 2.63 6.05
C GLU A 186 0.77 2.96 7.33
N LYS A 187 -0.55 2.76 7.32
CA LYS A 187 -1.42 3.05 8.48
C LYS A 187 -1.20 2.09 9.65
N ASP A 188 -0.69 0.89 9.37
CA ASP A 188 -0.25 -0.12 10.34
C ASP A 188 1.23 0.07 10.75
N ASN A 189 1.84 1.23 10.44
CA ASN A 189 3.23 1.59 10.78
C ASN A 189 4.31 0.62 10.25
N ARG A 190 4.08 0.00 9.10
CA ARG A 190 4.95 -1.02 8.48
C ARG A 190 5.50 -0.55 7.13
N ALA A 191 6.13 0.63 7.13
CA ALA A 191 6.63 1.28 5.91
C ALA A 191 7.69 0.46 5.14
N GLU A 192 8.59 -0.23 5.84
CA GLU A 192 9.59 -1.10 5.20
C GLU A 192 8.97 -2.26 4.44
N GLU A 193 7.87 -2.81 4.95
CA GLU A 193 7.15 -3.85 4.25
C GLU A 193 6.43 -3.31 3.01
N ALA A 194 5.83 -2.11 3.12
CA ALA A 194 5.25 -1.43 1.98
C ALA A 194 6.31 -1.18 0.89
N HIS A 195 7.52 -0.79 1.27
CA HIS A 195 8.64 -0.65 0.34
C HIS A 195 9.01 -1.96 -0.37
N LYS A 196 9.13 -3.08 0.36
CA LYS A 196 9.44 -4.38 -0.25
C LYS A 196 8.40 -4.80 -1.29
N ILE A 197 7.11 -4.53 -1.01
CA ILE A 197 6.02 -4.78 -1.96
C ILE A 197 6.14 -3.86 -3.18
N TRP A 198 6.41 -2.57 -2.95
CA TRP A 198 6.62 -1.60 -4.01
C TRP A 198 7.74 -2.01 -4.96
N GLU A 199 8.92 -2.34 -4.42
CA GLU A 199 10.07 -2.77 -5.20
C GLU A 199 9.74 -4.03 -6.00
N SER A 200 9.24 -5.07 -5.34
CA SER A 200 9.00 -6.36 -6.00
C SER A 200 7.85 -6.37 -7.02
N LYS A 201 6.77 -5.61 -6.79
CA LYS A 201 5.54 -5.72 -7.59
C LYS A 201 5.25 -4.53 -8.49
N ILE A 202 5.83 -3.36 -8.22
CA ILE A 202 5.39 -2.10 -8.85
C ILE A 202 6.53 -1.37 -9.55
N SER A 203 7.71 -1.34 -8.95
CA SER A 203 8.82 -0.47 -9.36
C SER A 203 9.30 -0.67 -10.81
N HIS A 204 9.06 -1.85 -11.39
CA HIS A 204 9.47 -2.20 -12.75
C HIS A 204 8.56 -1.65 -13.85
N ASN A 205 7.35 -1.16 -13.52
CA ASN A 205 6.41 -0.62 -14.50
C ASN A 205 5.79 0.71 -14.04
N LEU A 206 6.64 1.67 -13.68
CA LEU A 206 6.20 2.99 -13.18
C LEU A 206 5.38 3.78 -14.21
N CYS A 207 5.51 3.53 -15.51
CA CYS A 207 4.70 4.19 -16.55
C CYS A 207 3.21 3.87 -16.41
N SER A 208 2.86 2.65 -15.99
CA SER A 208 1.47 2.23 -15.80
C SER A 208 0.88 2.60 -14.43
N VAL A 209 1.70 3.06 -13.49
CA VAL A 209 1.25 3.40 -12.13
C VAL A 209 0.60 4.78 -12.12
N SER A 210 -0.57 4.92 -11.50
CA SER A 210 -1.25 6.21 -11.40
C SER A 210 -0.41 7.20 -10.59
N TRP A 211 -0.49 8.49 -10.92
CA TRP A 211 0.19 9.54 -10.14
C TRP A 211 -0.22 9.56 -8.66
N PRO A 212 -1.50 9.39 -8.29
CA PRO A 212 -1.90 9.26 -6.88
C PRO A 212 -1.18 8.13 -6.14
N PHE A 213 -0.97 6.98 -6.80
CA PHE A 213 -0.25 5.86 -6.18
C PHE A 213 1.25 6.16 -6.05
N CYS A 214 1.86 6.84 -7.03
CA CYS A 214 3.22 7.34 -6.89
C CYS A 214 3.35 8.36 -5.74
N ASP A 215 2.41 9.31 -5.61
CA ASP A 215 2.38 10.30 -4.53
C ASP A 215 2.18 9.64 -3.15
N LEU A 216 1.38 8.57 -3.07
CA LEU A 216 1.28 7.73 -1.87
C LEU A 216 2.67 7.21 -1.47
N MET A 217 3.40 6.58 -2.39
CA MET A 217 4.71 6.03 -2.07
C MET A 217 5.75 7.10 -1.70
N LEU A 218 5.76 8.23 -2.43
CA LEU A 218 6.60 9.39 -2.07
C LEU A 218 6.27 9.91 -0.67
N SER A 219 4.99 9.93 -0.29
CA SER A 219 4.55 10.37 1.04
C SER A 219 4.91 9.38 2.14
N ILE A 220 4.86 8.07 1.86
CA ILE A 220 5.34 7.02 2.77
C ILE A 220 6.83 7.24 3.04
N TYR A 221 7.64 7.37 1.98
CA TYR A 221 9.07 7.56 2.14
C TYR A 221 9.40 8.84 2.91
N TYR A 222 8.71 9.95 2.60
CA TYR A 222 8.93 11.22 3.26
C TYR A 222 8.66 11.14 4.76
N ARG A 223 7.48 10.63 5.16
CA ARG A 223 7.07 10.56 6.57
C ARG A 223 7.89 9.59 7.42
N ASN A 224 8.52 8.61 6.79
CA ASN A 224 9.34 7.60 7.47
C ASN A 224 10.84 7.87 7.34
N ASN A 225 11.24 9.07 6.90
CA ASN A 225 12.63 9.47 6.71
C ASN A 225 13.44 8.54 5.76
N MET A 226 12.79 7.98 4.75
CA MET A 226 13.39 7.10 3.73
C MET A 226 13.76 7.93 2.50
N LEU A 227 14.51 9.00 2.72
CA LEU A 227 14.69 10.11 1.76
C LEU A 227 15.45 9.68 0.50
N ASP A 228 16.41 8.76 0.63
CA ASP A 228 17.14 8.15 -0.49
C ASP A 228 16.19 7.45 -1.47
N ARG A 229 15.23 6.68 -0.94
CA ARG A 229 14.22 5.97 -1.73
C ARG A 229 13.22 6.93 -2.36
N LEU A 230 12.88 8.02 -1.67
CA LEU A 230 12.05 9.09 -2.20
C LEU A 230 12.71 9.73 -3.43
N VAL A 231 13.96 10.17 -3.30
CA VAL A 231 14.71 10.80 -4.38
C VAL A 231 14.90 9.82 -5.55
N LYS A 232 15.24 8.56 -5.28
CA LYS A 232 15.36 7.51 -6.30
C LYS A 232 14.04 7.34 -7.07
N LEU A 233 12.92 7.21 -6.36
CA LEU A 233 11.61 7.07 -7.00
C LEU A 233 11.28 8.29 -7.87
N PHE A 234 11.51 9.51 -7.37
CA PHE A 234 11.23 10.72 -8.13
C PHE A 234 12.08 10.79 -9.41
N ARG A 235 13.39 10.56 -9.31
CA ARG A 235 14.29 10.51 -10.49
C ARG A 235 13.84 9.47 -11.51
N CYS A 236 13.39 8.29 -11.05
CA CYS A 236 12.82 7.29 -11.95
C CYS A 236 11.59 7.85 -12.68
N LEU A 237 10.64 8.48 -11.98
CA LEU A 237 9.45 9.07 -12.59
C LEU A 237 9.81 10.15 -13.63
N GLU A 238 10.80 10.98 -13.34
CA GLU A 238 11.33 11.99 -14.29
C GLU A 238 11.96 11.35 -15.52
N SER A 239 12.72 10.26 -15.34
CA SER A 239 13.34 9.53 -16.45
C SER A 239 12.30 8.94 -17.43
N TYR A 240 11.10 8.61 -16.92
CA TYR A 240 9.95 8.22 -17.75
C TYR A 240 9.18 9.41 -18.34
N GLY A 241 9.70 10.63 -18.22
CA GLY A 241 9.08 11.86 -18.73
C GLY A 241 7.79 12.24 -17.99
N ARG A 242 7.54 11.66 -16.81
CA ARG A 242 6.32 11.92 -16.06
C ARG A 242 6.46 13.21 -15.29
N LYS A 243 5.65 14.22 -15.64
CA LYS A 243 5.60 15.49 -14.92
C LYS A 243 4.68 15.39 -13.70
N PRO A 244 5.13 15.83 -12.50
CA PRO A 244 4.32 15.80 -11.29
C PRO A 244 3.12 16.75 -11.41
N PRO A 245 1.92 16.31 -11.00
CA PRO A 245 0.70 17.10 -11.18
C PRO A 245 0.51 18.22 -10.14
N ARG A 246 1.24 18.18 -9.01
CA ARG A 246 0.99 19.06 -7.86
C ARG A 246 2.30 19.56 -7.26
N LYS A 247 2.33 20.85 -6.90
CA LYS A 247 3.48 21.47 -6.20
C LYS A 247 3.81 20.84 -4.85
N SER A 248 2.87 20.15 -4.20
CA SER A 248 3.13 19.42 -2.96
C SER A 248 4.11 18.27 -3.13
N ILE A 249 4.15 17.65 -4.31
CA ILE A 249 5.13 16.60 -4.63
C ILE A 249 6.52 17.23 -4.74
N ILE A 250 6.63 18.32 -5.49
CA ILE A 250 7.90 19.06 -5.66
C ILE A 250 8.47 19.51 -4.32
N ARG A 251 7.64 20.03 -3.41
CA ARG A 251 8.10 20.43 -2.07
C ARG A 251 8.69 19.27 -1.28
N LYS A 252 8.01 18.12 -1.21
CA LYS A 252 8.55 16.93 -0.51
C LYS A 252 9.90 16.50 -1.06
N VAL A 253 10.07 16.57 -2.38
CA VAL A 253 11.33 16.19 -3.04
C VAL A 253 12.42 17.23 -2.79
N ALA A 254 12.08 18.53 -2.85
CA ALA A 254 12.98 19.62 -2.50
C ALA A 254 13.47 19.51 -1.05
N ASP A 255 12.55 19.24 -0.12
CA ASP A 255 12.85 19.02 1.30
C ASP A 255 13.76 17.79 1.48
N ALA A 256 13.49 16.70 0.75
CA ALA A 256 14.33 15.50 0.78
C ALA A 256 15.74 15.76 0.21
N TYR A 257 15.86 16.53 -0.87
CA TYR A 257 17.15 16.95 -1.41
C TYR A 257 17.93 17.79 -0.40
N GLU A 258 17.29 18.75 0.25
CA GLU A 258 17.91 19.58 1.29
C GLU A 258 18.41 18.75 2.47
N MET A 259 17.57 17.85 2.98
CA MET A 259 17.93 16.97 4.09
C MET A 259 19.07 15.99 3.75
N LEU A 260 19.25 15.66 2.47
CA LEU A 260 20.35 14.85 1.97
C LEU A 260 21.60 15.67 1.59
N GLY A 261 21.58 17.00 1.73
CA GLY A 261 22.68 17.89 1.36
C GLY A 261 22.83 18.12 -0.15
N LEU A 262 21.79 17.82 -0.94
CA LEU A 262 21.75 17.92 -2.41
C LEU A 262 21.14 19.26 -2.85
N SER A 263 21.78 20.37 -2.45
CA SER A 263 21.25 21.72 -2.68
C SER A 263 21.16 22.11 -4.15
N GLU A 264 22.12 21.68 -4.98
CA GLU A 264 22.11 21.98 -6.42
C GLU A 264 20.90 21.31 -7.11
N GLU A 265 20.60 20.06 -6.76
CA GLU A 265 19.45 19.34 -7.30
C GLU A 265 18.13 19.95 -6.84
N LYS A 266 18.07 20.46 -5.61
CA LYS A 266 16.91 21.22 -5.12
C LYS A 266 16.67 22.47 -5.96
N ASP A 267 17.70 23.27 -6.20
CA ASP A 267 17.56 24.54 -6.95
C ASP A 267 17.16 24.29 -8.40
N LYS A 268 17.76 23.27 -9.03
CA LYS A 268 17.38 22.80 -10.35
C LYS A 268 15.92 22.35 -10.38
N LEU A 269 15.49 21.53 -9.41
CA LEU A 269 14.11 21.05 -9.30
C LEU A 269 13.11 22.22 -9.20
N LEU A 270 13.38 23.21 -8.35
CA LEU A 270 12.50 24.36 -8.18
C LEU A 270 12.42 25.23 -9.44
N THR A 271 13.52 25.33 -10.19
CA THR A 271 13.57 26.03 -11.47
C THR A 271 12.73 25.31 -12.52
N ASP A 272 12.96 24.01 -12.70
CA ASP A 272 12.31 23.16 -13.71
C ASP A 272 10.78 23.10 -13.51
N TYR A 273 10.32 23.17 -12.26
CA TYR A 273 8.90 23.10 -11.89
C TYR A 273 8.31 24.42 -11.37
N SER A 274 8.96 25.55 -11.64
CA SER A 274 8.51 26.91 -11.25
C SER A 274 7.06 27.20 -11.66
N TYR A 275 6.64 26.75 -12.85
CA TYR A 275 5.28 26.91 -13.39
C TYR A 275 4.17 26.34 -12.47
N LEU A 276 4.47 25.37 -11.61
CA LEU A 276 3.53 24.82 -10.64
C LEU A 276 3.26 25.76 -9.45
N PHE A 277 4.14 26.75 -9.24
CA PHE A 277 4.04 27.73 -8.17
C PHE A 277 3.32 29.00 -8.62
N ASP A 278 3.54 29.44 -9.86
CA ASP A 278 3.01 30.69 -10.42
C ASP A 278 1.47 30.71 -10.56
N ASN A 279 0.90 29.61 -11.04
CA ASN A 279 -0.55 29.47 -11.29
C ASN A 279 -1.43 29.52 -10.02
N SER A 280 -0.84 29.48 -8.82
CA SER A 280 -1.60 29.55 -7.58
C SER A 280 -2.02 30.98 -7.19
N ASN A 281 -1.32 32.01 -7.68
CA ASN A 281 -1.66 33.40 -7.43
C ASN A 281 -2.78 33.91 -8.33
N GLU A 282 -2.85 33.49 -9.59
CA GLU A 282 -3.92 33.93 -10.50
C GLU A 282 -5.30 33.40 -10.12
N ASN A 283 -5.39 32.12 -9.73
CA ASN A 283 -6.66 31.53 -9.31
C ASN A 283 -7.15 32.12 -7.97
N ARG A 284 -6.23 32.45 -7.05
CA ARG A 284 -6.56 33.14 -5.79
C ARG A 284 -7.02 34.58 -6.06
N ARG A 285 -6.41 35.29 -7.01
CA ARG A 285 -6.85 36.62 -7.48
C ARG A 285 -8.24 36.57 -8.13
N LYS A 286 -8.51 35.59 -9.01
CA LYS A 286 -9.85 35.41 -9.62
C LYS A 286 -10.93 35.09 -8.60
N TYR A 287 -10.65 34.20 -7.64
CA TYR A 287 -11.57 33.88 -6.55
C TYR A 287 -11.86 35.12 -5.68
N ASN A 288 -10.84 35.84 -5.24
CA ASN A 288 -11.01 37.05 -4.42
C ASN A 288 -11.78 38.15 -5.15
N LYS A 289 -11.49 38.37 -6.45
CA LYS A 289 -12.21 39.34 -7.29
C LYS A 289 -13.69 38.98 -7.44
N SER A 290 -14.03 37.69 -7.57
CA SER A 290 -15.43 37.24 -7.59
C SER A 290 -16.14 37.36 -6.23
N LYS A 291 -15.39 37.38 -5.12
CA LYS A 291 -15.93 37.50 -3.76
C LYS A 291 -16.16 38.97 -3.38
N GLU A 292 -15.30 39.87 -3.85
CA GLU A 292 -15.47 41.33 -3.72
C GLU A 292 -16.63 41.84 -4.58
N ALA A 293 -16.78 41.35 -5.81
CA ALA A 293 -17.92 41.67 -6.67
C ALA A 293 -19.28 41.25 -6.07
N LYS A 294 -19.30 40.23 -5.19
CA LYS A 294 -20.50 39.80 -4.47
C LYS A 294 -20.78 40.57 -3.17
N LYS A 295 -19.83 41.36 -2.67
CA LYS A 295 -19.98 42.16 -1.45
C LYS A 295 -20.34 43.62 -1.70
N GLY A 296 -20.08 44.14 -2.91
CA GLY A 296 -20.41 45.52 -3.29
C GLY A 296 -21.76 45.71 -3.98
N GLY A 297 -22.61 44.67 -4.03
CA GLY A 297 -23.89 44.68 -4.74
C GLY A 297 -25.12 44.60 -3.83
N ASN A 298 -25.02 45.07 -2.59
CA ASN A 298 -26.12 45.10 -1.63
C ASN A 298 -26.31 46.51 -1.07
#